data_AF-A0A1M6MEE7-F1
#
_entry.id   AF-A0A1M6MEE7-F1
#
_cell.length_a   1.000
_cell.length_b   1.000
_cell.length_c   1.000
_cell.angle_alpha   90.00
_cell.angle_beta   90.00
_cell.angle_gamma   90.00
#
_symmetry.space_group_name_H-M   'P 1'
#
loop_
_entity.id
_entity.type
_entity.pdbx_description
1 polymer ?
#
loop_
_entity_poly.entity_id
_entity_poly.type
_entity_poly.pdbx_seq_one_letter_code
_entity_poly.pdbx_strand_id
1 'polypeptide(L)'
;MNEQTMTEKPFSLITREELKSMVDAGMTDAQIAVQYGVTANEVNHKRRLMNLLQGQLSAAELAEAVHIAEAVKHLPWKGIEEVKSVVKKYSSQQKPW
;
A
#
# COMPACT_ATOMS: atom_id res chain seq x y z
N MET A 1 -16.45 24.29 17.60
CA MET A 1 -16.49 22.90 18.06
C MET A 1 -15.17 22.28 17.62
N ASN A 2 -14.24 22.04 18.54
CA ASN A 2 -12.93 21.46 18.24
C ASN A 2 -12.95 19.99 18.68
N GLU A 3 -13.14 19.07 17.74
CA GLU A 3 -12.89 17.65 17.96
C GLU A 3 -11.39 17.39 17.76
N GLN A 4 -10.63 17.45 18.84
CA GLN A 4 -9.26 16.96 18.87
C GLN A 4 -9.32 15.43 18.95
N THR A 5 -9.18 14.75 17.81
CA THR A 5 -8.91 13.31 17.77
C THR A 5 -7.46 13.06 18.18
N MET A 6 -7.16 13.14 19.48
CA MET A 6 -5.87 12.72 20.00
C MET A 6 -5.77 11.20 19.93
N THR A 7 -5.06 10.72 18.91
CA THR A 7 -4.45 9.39 18.96
C THR A 7 -3.50 9.34 20.17
N GLU A 8 -3.65 8.36 21.06
CA GLU A 8 -2.87 8.27 22.32
C GLU A 8 -1.35 8.12 22.09
N LYS A 9 -0.96 7.69 20.88
CA LYS A 9 0.43 7.39 20.51
C LYS A 9 1.01 8.50 19.62
N PRO A 10 2.14 9.11 20.01
CA PRO A 10 2.84 10.10 19.18
C PRO A 10 3.16 9.58 17.77
N PHE A 11 3.06 10.46 16.76
CA PHE A 11 3.39 10.09 15.37
C PHE A 11 4.80 9.53 15.21
N SER A 12 5.77 9.99 16.01
CA SER A 12 7.13 9.46 16.00
C SER A 12 7.21 7.97 16.34
N LEU A 13 6.30 7.45 17.16
CA LEU A 13 6.31 6.08 17.66
C LEU A 13 5.47 5.10 16.85
N ILE A 14 4.66 5.58 15.88
CA ILE A 14 3.89 4.65 15.04
C ILE A 14 4.84 3.74 14.27
N THR A 15 4.48 2.46 14.23
CA THR A 15 5.17 1.39 13.52
C THR A 15 4.92 1.50 12.02
N ARG A 16 5.71 0.74 11.26
CA ARG A 16 5.52 0.64 9.81
C ARG A 16 4.17 0.02 9.48
N GLU A 17 3.74 -0.98 10.24
CA GLU A 17 2.50 -1.73 10.01
C GLU A 17 1.27 -0.85 10.26
N GLU A 18 1.28 -0.06 11.35
CA GLU A 18 0.23 0.93 11.63
C GLU A 18 0.14 2.00 10.53
N LEU A 19 1.29 2.51 10.07
CA LEU A 19 1.31 3.50 8.99
C LEU A 19 0.86 2.89 7.65
N LYS A 20 1.23 1.64 7.39
CA LYS A 20 0.80 0.90 6.20
C LYS A 20 -0.70 0.68 6.20
N SER A 21 -1.30 0.25 7.32
CA SER A 21 -2.74 -0.04 7.38
C SER A 21 -3.59 1.20 7.10
N MET A 22 -3.14 2.38 7.55
CA MET A 22 -3.82 3.65 7.24
C MET A 22 -3.77 3.97 5.74
N VAL A 23 -2.61 3.78 5.11
CA VAL A 23 -2.44 4.00 3.67
C VAL A 23 -3.22 2.98 2.84
N ASP A 24 -3.21 1.70 3.24
CA ASP A 24 -3.96 0.62 2.58
C ASP A 24 -5.48 0.84 2.70
N ALA A 25 -5.94 1.48 3.79
CA ALA A 25 -7.32 1.94 3.95
C ALA A 25 -7.66 3.18 3.11
N GLY A 26 -6.73 3.68 2.30
CA GLY A 26 -6.92 4.82 1.41
C GLY A 26 -6.70 6.18 2.06
N MET A 27 -6.15 6.25 3.27
CA MET A 27 -5.86 7.53 3.90
C MET A 27 -4.70 8.25 3.20
N THR A 28 -4.93 9.52 2.87
CA THR A 28 -3.91 10.42 2.32
C THR A 28 -2.99 10.95 3.41
N ASP A 29 -1.78 11.39 3.01
CA ASP A 29 -0.83 12.03 3.93
C ASP A 29 -1.45 13.22 4.68
N ALA A 30 -2.37 13.96 4.04
CA ALA A 30 -3.10 15.08 4.65
C ALA A 30 -4.09 14.61 5.73
N GLN A 31 -4.81 13.51 5.51
CA GLN A 31 -5.75 12.96 6.51
C GLN A 31 -4.99 12.39 7.70
N ILE A 32 -3.89 11.67 7.45
CA ILE A 32 -3.03 11.14 8.51
C ILE A 32 -2.41 12.31 9.30
N ALA A 33 -1.97 13.36 8.62
CA ALA A 33 -1.42 14.56 9.25
C ALA A 33 -2.43 15.22 10.21
N VAL A 34 -3.68 15.40 9.78
CA VAL A 34 -4.76 15.92 10.64
C VAL A 34 -5.00 15.03 11.86
N GLN A 35 -5.03 13.70 11.67
CA GLN A 35 -5.27 12.74 12.75
C GLN A 35 -4.17 12.74 13.83
N TYR A 36 -2.93 13.04 13.45
CA TYR A 36 -1.78 13.03 14.36
C TYR A 36 -1.30 14.44 14.77
N GLY A 37 -1.94 15.50 14.26
CA GLY A 37 -1.52 16.88 14.52
C GLY A 37 -0.13 17.21 13.98
N VAL A 38 0.28 16.54 12.90
CA VAL A 38 1.58 16.75 12.21
C VAL A 38 1.36 17.34 10.82
N THR A 39 2.43 17.63 10.10
CA THR A 39 2.36 18.07 8.71
C THR A 39 2.30 16.90 7.74
N ALA A 40 1.69 17.10 6.57
CA ALA A 40 1.69 16.10 5.49
C ALA A 40 3.12 15.76 5.03
N ASN A 41 4.06 16.71 5.12
CA ASN A 41 5.47 16.48 4.81
C ASN A 41 6.14 15.52 5.79
N GLU A 42 5.83 15.60 7.09
CA GLU A 42 6.33 14.65 8.09
C GLU A 42 5.79 13.24 7.83
N VAL A 43 4.52 13.13 7.45
CA VAL A 43 3.92 11.85 7.05
C VAL A 43 4.63 11.30 5.81
N ASN A 44 4.80 12.11 4.77
CA ASN A 44 5.49 11.70 3.55
C ASN A 44 6.94 11.25 3.83
N HIS A 45 7.66 12.03 4.63
CA HIS A 45 9.03 11.71 5.02
C HIS A 45 9.10 10.38 5.77
N LYS A 46 8.21 10.16 6.76
CA LYS A 46 8.17 8.91 7.50
C LYS A 46 7.78 7.72 6.61
N ARG A 47 6.84 7.90 5.68
CA ARG A 47 6.50 6.89 4.66
C ARG A 47 7.70 6.53 3.78
N ARG A 48 8.52 7.50 3.37
CA ARG A 48 9.76 7.25 2.62
C ARG A 48 10.74 6.41 3.43
N LEU A 49 11.01 6.80 4.68
CA LEU A 49 11.92 6.06 5.57
C LEU A 49 11.46 4.61 5.82
N MET A 50 10.15 4.37 5.77
CA MET A 50 9.54 3.06 6.00
C MET A 50 9.29 2.26 4.70
N ASN A 51 9.70 2.76 3.53
CA ASN A 51 9.42 2.17 2.23
C ASN A 51 7.91 1.89 2.02
N LEU A 52 7.07 2.89 2.31
CA LEU A 52 5.61 2.88 2.17
C LEU A 52 5.12 3.84 1.08
N LEU A 53 5.97 4.12 0.09
CA LEU A 53 5.55 4.89 -1.08
C LEU A 53 4.61 4.05 -1.93
N GLN A 54 3.52 4.67 -2.38
CA GLN A 54 2.57 4.06 -3.30
C GLN A 54 3.31 3.52 -4.53
N GLY A 55 3.12 2.23 -4.84
CA GLY A 55 3.72 1.56 -6.00
C GLY A 55 5.02 0.78 -5.74
N GLN A 56 5.55 0.76 -4.50
CA GLN A 56 6.64 -0.13 -4.13
C GLN A 56 6.11 -1.39 -3.43
N LEU A 57 6.49 -2.56 -3.95
CA LEU A 57 6.24 -3.83 -3.28
C LEU A 57 7.10 -3.90 -2.01
N SER A 58 6.50 -4.32 -0.89
CA SER A 58 7.27 -4.76 0.27
C SER A 58 8.10 -6.00 -0.07
N ALA A 59 9.08 -6.33 0.77
CA ALA A 59 9.91 -7.53 0.56
C ALA A 59 9.07 -8.83 0.52
N ALA A 60 8.00 -8.90 1.32
CA ALA A 60 7.07 -10.04 1.31
C ALA A 60 6.27 -10.10 0.01
N GLU A 61 5.68 -8.97 -0.41
CA GLU A 61 4.94 -8.88 -1.68
C GLU A 61 5.85 -9.14 -2.89
N LEU A 62 7.12 -8.73 -2.83
CA LEU A 62 8.12 -9.03 -3.86
C LEU A 62 8.46 -10.53 -3.88
N ALA A 63 8.66 -11.15 -2.72
CA ALA A 63 8.94 -12.58 -2.63
C ALA A 63 7.78 -13.41 -3.19
N GLU A 64 6.55 -13.02 -2.88
CA GLU A 64 5.34 -13.62 -3.42
C GLU A 64 5.24 -13.43 -4.94
N ALA A 65 5.48 -12.20 -5.44
CA ALA A 65 5.48 -11.93 -6.88
C ALA A 65 6.53 -12.76 -7.64
N VAL A 66 7.73 -12.93 -7.07
CA VAL A 66 8.77 -13.80 -7.64
C VAL A 66 8.33 -15.26 -7.66
N HIS A 67 7.74 -15.75 -6.56
CA HIS A 67 7.24 -17.13 -6.50
C HIS A 67 6.15 -17.39 -7.54
N ILE A 68 5.23 -16.45 -7.72
CA ILE A 68 4.19 -16.53 -8.76
C ILE A 68 4.82 -16.52 -10.16
N ALA A 69 5.79 -15.63 -10.41
CA ALA A 69 6.48 -15.57 -11.69
C ALA A 69 7.19 -16.89 -12.02
N GLU A 70 7.85 -17.49 -11.03
CA GLU A 70 8.48 -18.82 -11.13
C GLU A 70 7.48 -19.93 -11.47
N ALA A 71 6.27 -19.90 -10.89
CA ALA A 71 5.23 -20.88 -11.20
C ALA A 71 4.67 -20.72 -12.62
N VAL A 72 4.63 -19.50 -13.15
CA VAL A 72 4.01 -19.17 -14.44
C VAL A 72 4.99 -19.27 -15.61
N LYS A 73 6.31 -19.11 -15.38
CA LYS A 73 7.31 -19.02 -16.47
C LYS A 73 7.40 -20.25 -17.38
N HIS A 74 6.94 -21.40 -16.92
CA HIS A 74 6.97 -22.66 -17.67
C HIS A 74 5.68 -22.97 -18.43
N LEU A 75 4.64 -22.13 -18.30
CA LEU A 75 3.37 -22.39 -18.94
C LEU A 75 3.48 -22.31 -20.48
N PRO A 76 2.75 -23.18 -21.22
CA PRO A 76 2.61 -23.02 -22.66
C PRO A 76 1.86 -21.71 -22.97
N TRP A 77 2.07 -21.16 -24.17
CA TRP A 77 1.49 -19.87 -24.59
C TRP A 77 -0.02 -19.75 -24.33
N LYS A 78 -0.78 -20.82 -24.58
CA LYS A 78 -2.22 -20.86 -24.30
C LYS A 78 -2.55 -20.61 -22.82
N GLY A 79 -1.78 -21.19 -21.90
CA GLY A 79 -1.94 -20.97 -20.46
C GLY A 79 -1.58 -19.54 -20.04
N ILE A 80 -0.56 -18.93 -20.67
CA ILE A 80 -0.22 -17.52 -20.44
C ILE A 80 -1.39 -16.60 -20.86
N GLU A 81 -2.03 -16.87 -21.99
CA GLU A 81 -3.18 -16.08 -22.45
C GLU A 81 -4.41 -16.21 -21.53
N GLU A 82 -4.65 -17.40 -20.97
CA GLU A 82 -5.68 -17.61 -19.95
C GLU A 82 -5.38 -16.79 -18.68
N VAL A 83 -4.14 -16.83 -18.18
CA VAL A 83 -3.71 -16.02 -17.03
C VAL A 83 -3.89 -14.52 -17.32
N LYS A 84 -3.48 -14.03 -18.50
CA LYS A 84 -3.68 -12.62 -18.90
C LYS A 84 -5.16 -12.22 -18.93
N SER A 85 -6.03 -13.09 -19.43
CA SER A 85 -7.48 -12.85 -19.47
C SER A 85 -8.06 -12.69 -18.06
N VAL A 86 -7.65 -13.57 -17.13
CA VAL A 86 -8.06 -13.50 -15.72
C VAL A 86 -7.57 -12.20 -15.08
N VAL A 87 -6.30 -11.85 -15.24
CA VAL A 87 -5.74 -10.60 -14.70
C VAL A 87 -6.51 -9.39 -15.23
N LYS A 88 -6.72 -9.29 -16.55
CA LYS A 88 -7.46 -8.18 -17.18
C LYS A 88 -8.89 -8.04 -16.62
N LYS A 89 -9.56 -9.17 -16.34
CA LYS A 89 -10.91 -9.17 -15.75
C LYS A 89 -10.92 -8.53 -14.36
N TYR A 90 -9.93 -8.82 -13.52
CA TYR A 90 -9.87 -8.29 -12.16
C TYR A 90 -9.29 -6.87 -12.07
N SER A 91 -8.32 -6.53 -12.92
CA SER A 91 -7.76 -5.17 -12.99
C SER A 91 -8.78 -4.13 -13.48
N SER A 92 -9.74 -4.53 -14.33
CA SER A 92 -10.80 -3.63 -14.82
C SER A 92 -11.98 -3.47 -13.83
N GLN A 93 -12.05 -4.31 -12.80
CA GLN A 93 -13.05 -4.22 -11.73
C GLN A 93 -12.59 -3.35 -10.55
N GLN A 94 -11.28 -3.08 -10.43
CA GLN A 94 -10.76 -2.07 -9.50
C GLN A 94 -10.94 -0.67 -10.12
N LYS A 95 -12.09 -0.03 -9.86
CA LYS A 95 -12.30 1.39 -10.18
C LYS A 95 -11.30 2.27 -9.40
N PRO A 96 -10.69 3.28 -10.03
CA PRO A 96 -9.95 4.30 -9.30
C PRO A 96 -10.97 5.21 -8.59
N TRP A 97 -10.77 5.41 -7.29
CA TRP A 97 -11.41 6.47 -6.51
C TRP A 97 -10.33 7.51 -6.21
#